data_AF-A0A923WDZ3-F1
#
_entry.id   AF-A0A923WDZ3-F1
#
_cell.length_a   1.000
_cell.length_b   1.000
_cell.length_c   1.000
_cell.angle_alpha   90.00
_cell.angle_beta   90.00
_cell.angle_gamma   90.00
#
_symmetry.space_group_name_H-M   'P 1'
#
loop_
_entity.id
_entity.type
_entity.pdbx_description
1 polymer ?
#
loop_
_entity_poly.entity_id
_entity_poly.type
_entity_poly.pdbx_seq_one_letter_code
_entity_poly.pdbx_strand_id
1 'polypeptide(L)' 'MKVAGCTFIRNAVKYDYPIVEAITSILPLCDEFIVALGNSDDTTEQLIRSIGSPKIKIIHTL' A
#
# COMPACT_ATOMS: atom_id res chain seq x y z
N MET A 1 21.18 -4.26 -8.64
CA MET A 1 20.57 -2.96 -8.25
C MET A 1 19.33 -3.29 -7.44
N LYS A 2 19.04 -2.56 -6.34
CA LYS A 2 17.82 -2.76 -5.54
C LYS A 2 16.84 -1.62 -5.80
N VAL A 3 15.56 -1.92 -5.99
CA VAL A 3 14.49 -0.95 -6.27
C VAL A 3 13.45 -1.02 -5.15
N ALA A 4 13.23 0.10 -4.47
CA ALA A 4 12.20 0.24 -3.45
C ALA A 4 11.07 1.13 -3.98
N GLY A 5 9.84 0.63 -3.94
CA GLY A 5 8.64 1.44 -4.18
C GLY A 5 8.12 2.04 -2.89
N CYS A 6 7.50 3.22 -2.97
CA CYS A 6 6.80 3.79 -1.83
C CYS A 6 5.53 4.52 -2.25
N THR A 7 4.55 4.57 -1.35
CA THR A 7 3.34 5.38 -1.50
C THR A 7 2.82 5.78 -0.12
N PHE A 8 1.91 6.75 -0.08
CA PHE A 8 1.14 7.10 1.10
C PHE A 8 -0.34 7.00 0.77
N ILE A 9 -1.15 6.62 1.75
CA ILE A 9 -2.58 6.45 1.55
C ILE A 9 -3.35 6.67 2.85
N ARG A 10 -4.54 7.23 2.72
CA ARG A 10 -5.51 7.39 3.80
C ARG A 10 -6.91 7.21 3.22
N ASN A 11 -7.75 6.45 3.91
CA ASN A 11 -9.17 6.30 3.56
C ASN A 11 -9.43 5.87 2.09
N ALA A 12 -8.67 4.88 1.60
CA ALA A 12 -8.77 4.41 0.22
C ALA A 12 -10.15 3.84 -0.13
N VAL A 13 -10.82 3.19 0.82
CA VAL A 13 -12.15 2.61 0.57
C VAL A 13 -13.20 3.71 0.54
N LYS A 14 -13.12 4.66 1.48
CA LYS A 14 -14.05 5.80 1.53
C LYS A 14 -13.98 6.69 0.30
N TYR A 15 -12.77 6.86 -0.26
CA TYR A 15 -12.54 7.72 -1.43
C TYR A 15 -12.46 6.95 -2.74
N ASP A 16 -12.73 5.64 -2.72
CA ASP A 16 -12.72 4.77 -3.90
C ASP A 16 -11.41 4.85 -4.69
N TYR A 17 -10.28 4.87 -3.96
CA TYR A 17 -8.96 4.86 -4.56
C TYR A 17 -8.58 3.43 -4.99
N PRO A 18 -8.11 3.22 -6.24
CA PRO A 18 -7.68 1.92 -6.75
C PRO A 18 -6.29 1.54 -6.23
N ILE A 19 -6.14 1.48 -4.90
CA ILE A 19 -4.84 1.29 -4.24
C ILE A 19 -4.28 -0.12 -4.48
N VAL A 20 -5.15 -1.12 -4.63
CA VAL A 20 -4.75 -2.51 -4.88
C VAL A 20 -4.12 -2.63 -6.28
N GLU A 21 -4.77 -2.04 -7.28
CA GLU A 21 -4.32 -2.01 -8.66
C GLU A 21 -3.03 -1.20 -8.79
N ALA A 22 -2.98 -0.03 -8.12
CA ALA A 22 -1.80 0.82 -8.10
C ALA A 22 -0.58 0.08 -7.56
N ILE A 23 -0.70 -0.56 -6.39
CA ILE A 23 0.40 -1.33 -5.79
C ILE A 23 0.74 -2.55 -6.66
N THR A 24 -0.27 -3.33 -7.09
CA THR A 24 -0.04 -4.57 -7.84
C THR A 24 0.63 -4.32 -9.19
N SER A 25 0.35 -3.18 -9.84
CA SER A 25 0.96 -2.82 -11.12
C SER A 25 2.48 -2.59 -11.04
N ILE A 26 2.95 -1.99 -9.94
CA ILE A 26 4.38 -1.62 -9.75
C ILE A 26 5.17 -2.69 -8.99
N LEU A 27 4.49 -3.54 -8.20
CA LEU A 27 5.10 -4.57 -7.34
C LEU A 27 6.06 -5.56 -8.04
N PRO A 28 5.86 -5.96 -9.32
CA PRO A 28 6.80 -6.83 -10.03
C PRO A 28 8.18 -6.18 -10.25
N LEU A 29 8.24 -4.85 -10.26
CA LEU A 29 9.47 -4.08 -10.52
C LEU A 29 10.25 -3.74 -9.24
N CYS A 30 9.65 -3.95 -8.07
CA CYS A 30 10.24 -3.61 -6.78
C CYS A 30 10.78 -4.86 -6.06
N ASP A 31 11.88 -4.68 -5.34
CA ASP A 31 12.37 -5.65 -4.34
C ASP A 31 11.58 -5.53 -3.03
N GLU A 32 11.20 -4.31 -2.66
CA GLU A 32 10.35 -4.00 -1.51
C GLU A 32 9.41 -2.83 -1.80
N PHE A 33 8.29 -2.75 -1.08
CA PHE A 33 7.28 -1.71 -1.25
C PHE A 33 6.80 -1.18 0.10
N ILE A 34 7.00 0.11 0.35
CA ILE A 34 6.63 0.76 1.61
C ILE A 34 5.31 1.50 1.45
N VAL A 35 4.33 1.23 2.31
CA VAL A 35 3.07 1.95 2.36
C VAL A 35 3.01 2.77 3.64
N ALA A 36 3.09 4.09 3.52
CA ALA A 36 2.82 5.02 4.61
C ALA A 36 1.30 5.16 4.78
N LEU A 37 0.75 4.44 5.74
CA LEU A 37 -0.68 4.42 6.03
C LEU A 37 -1.00 5.50 7.07
N GLY A 38 -1.69 6.56 6.62
CA GLY A 38 -2.23 7.56 7.53
C GLY A 38 -3.46 7.03 8.28
N ASN A 39 -3.80 7.72 9.37
CA ASN A 39 -4.99 7.42 10.19
C ASN A 39 -6.24 7.30 9.31
N SER A 40 -6.69 6.06 9.13
CA SER A 40 -7.82 5.71 8.28
C SER A 40 -8.96 5.20 9.13
N ASP A 41 -10.17 5.67 8.82
CA ASP A 41 -11.40 5.36 9.56
C ASP A 41 -12.20 4.26 8.83
N ASP A 42 -11.55 3.55 7.91
CA ASP A 42 -12.12 2.54 7.03
C ASP A 42 -11.24 1.28 6.95
N THR A 43 -11.58 0.38 6.02
CA THR A 43 -10.90 -0.92 5.86
C THR A 43 -9.65 -0.86 4.96
N THR A 44 -9.03 0.32 4.78
CA THR A 44 -7.85 0.51 3.91
C THR A 44 -6.69 -0.42 4.26
N GLU A 45 -6.39 -0.61 5.56
CA GLU A 45 -5.29 -1.48 5.96
C GLU A 45 -5.54 -2.94 5.57
N GLN A 46 -6.76 -3.43 5.79
CA GLN A 46 -7.15 -4.79 5.42
C GLN A 46 -7.09 -4.98 3.91
N LEU A 47 -7.49 -3.96 3.15
CA LEU A 47 -7.40 -3.94 1.70
C LEU A 47 -5.94 -4.09 1.24
N ILE A 48 -5.00 -3.31 1.78
CA ILE A 48 -3.57 -3.43 1.44
C ILE A 48 -3.01 -4.80 1.86
N ARG A 49 -3.36 -5.29 3.05
CA ARG A 49 -2.91 -6.61 3.54
C ARG A 49 -3.42 -7.76 2.68
N SER A 50 -4.59 -7.62 2.06
CA SER A 50 -5.17 -8.64 1.17
C SER A 50 -4.35 -8.89 -0.11
N ILE A 51 -3.48 -7.94 -0.50
CA ILE A 51 -2.52 -8.14 -1.62
C ILE A 51 -1.59 -9.33 -1.33
N GLY A 52 -1.34 -9.66 -0.06
CA GLY A 52 -0.67 -10.89 0.34
C GLY A 52 0.80 -11.01 -0.07
N SER A 53 1.44 -9.92 -0.48
CA SER A 53 2.84 -9.94 -0.93
C SER A 53 3.81 -9.72 0.23
N PRO A 54 4.85 -10.58 0.37
CA PRO A 54 5.87 -10.40 1.39
C PRO A 54 6.77 -9.18 1.15
N LYS A 55 6.69 -8.55 -0.03
CA LYS A 55 7.43 -7.33 -0.37
C LYS A 55 6.84 -6.08 0.28
N ILE A 56 5.56 -6.13 0.68
CA ILE A 56 4.83 -4.97 1.18
C ILE A 56 5.09 -4.80 2.67
N LYS A 57 5.48 -3.59 3.07
CA LYS A 57 5.67 -3.18 4.46
C LYS A 57 4.81 -1.96 4.73
N ILE A 58 3.94 -2.04 5.73
CA ILE A 58 3.08 -0.93 6.13
C ILE A 58 3.75 -0.20 7.30
N ILE A 59 3.84 1.12 7.19
CA ILE A 59 4.28 2.02 8.26
C ILE A 59 3.12 2.94 8.58
N HIS A 60 2.66 2.92 9.84
CA HIS A 60 1.61 3.83 10.30
C HIS A 60 2.17 5.24 10.51
N THR A 61 1.48 6.25 9.98
CA THR A 61 1.83 7.67 10.10
C THR A 61 0.73 8.46 10.80
N LEU A 62 1.08 9.65 11.30
CA LEU A 62 0.21 10.55 12.07
C LEU A 62 -1.03 11.02 11.27
#